data_AF-A0A2G6ET25-F1
#
_entry.id   AF-A0A2G6ET25-F1
#
_cell.length_a   1.000
_cell.length_b   1.000
_cell.length_c   1.000
_cell.angle_alpha   90.00
_cell.angle_beta   90.00
_cell.angle_gamma   90.00
#
_symmetry.space_group_name_H-M   'P 1'
#
loop_
_entity.id
_entity.type
_entity.pdbx_description
1 polymer ?
#
loop_
_entity_poly.entity_id
_entity_poly.type
_entity_poly.pdbx_seq_one_letter_code
_entity_poly.pdbx_strand_id
1 'polypeptide(L)'
;MNHLLSRRKILTYGALGAANIALPSLGFAASDLQKQLHWLIKRQRREGRIAASERTAWSVYDFRSSTKLVSINENRSMQAASMIKIFVALAYLYLNRQAPHQYAYGDTQRLVIENMLVKSDNDATNLVMRWCGGPKNVAHLCQKASGWRYKQLRLVEYIPAGGRTYRNKASARDYSRFFYDLWHNKLPHSMELKRILSIENHDRITT
;
A
#
# COMPACT_ATOMS: atom_id res chain seq x y z
N MET A 1 -63.46 18.82 9.85
CA MET A 1 -63.80 17.90 8.75
C MET A 1 -62.85 16.72 8.82
N ASN A 2 -63.40 15.59 9.26
CA ASN A 2 -62.73 14.30 9.37
C ASN A 2 -62.61 13.67 7.98
N HIS A 3 -61.48 13.06 7.68
CA HIS A 3 -61.47 11.78 6.96
C HIS A 3 -60.26 10.95 7.39
N LEU A 4 -60.56 9.91 8.17
CA LEU A 4 -59.78 8.69 8.36
C LEU A 4 -59.61 7.94 7.04
N LEU A 5 -58.65 7.00 7.05
CA LEU A 5 -58.41 5.80 6.20
C LEU A 5 -57.04 5.86 5.51
N SER A 6 -56.19 4.83 5.50
CA SER A 6 -56.21 3.50 6.12
C SER A 6 -54.82 2.85 5.91
N ARG A 7 -54.28 2.20 6.95
CA ARG A 7 -53.19 1.23 6.84
C ARG A 7 -53.73 -0.03 6.18
N ARG A 8 -53.42 -0.26 4.89
CA ARG A 8 -53.25 -1.59 4.23
C ARG A 8 -53.22 -1.39 2.72
N LYS A 9 -52.06 -1.62 2.11
CA LYS A 9 -51.85 -2.27 0.81
C LYS A 9 -50.36 -2.58 0.68
N ILE A 10 -49.99 -3.65 1.36
CA ILE A 10 -48.76 -4.42 1.20
C ILE A 10 -49.02 -5.40 0.06
N LEU A 11 -48.01 -5.61 -0.81
CA LEU A 11 -47.97 -6.49 -1.99
C LEU A 11 -48.87 -5.94 -3.12
N THR A 12 -48.42 -5.78 -4.37
CA THR A 12 -47.66 -6.73 -5.18
C THR A 12 -47.15 -5.97 -6.40
N TYR A 13 -45.85 -6.00 -6.72
CA TYR A 13 -45.35 -6.08 -8.10
C TYR A 13 -43.95 -6.68 -8.04
N GLY A 14 -43.87 -7.93 -8.48
CA GLY A 14 -42.64 -8.69 -8.59
C GLY A 14 -41.74 -8.16 -9.70
N ALA A 15 -40.44 -8.27 -9.42
CA ALA A 15 -39.30 -8.43 -10.31
C ALA A 15 -39.54 -8.27 -11.82
N LEU A 16 -38.91 -7.25 -12.41
CA LEU A 16 -38.28 -7.32 -13.73
C LEU A 16 -37.20 -6.23 -13.80
N GLY A 17 -35.96 -6.65 -14.08
CA GLY A 17 -34.86 -5.77 -14.46
C GLY A 17 -33.89 -5.42 -13.34
N ALA A 18 -32.85 -6.25 -13.17
CA ALA A 18 -31.59 -5.81 -12.61
C ALA A 18 -30.99 -4.73 -13.52
N ALA A 19 -31.46 -3.49 -13.36
CA ALA A 19 -30.75 -2.33 -13.85
C ALA A 19 -29.46 -2.26 -13.04
N ASN A 20 -28.36 -2.70 -13.65
CA ASN A 20 -27.04 -2.24 -13.28
C ASN A 20 -27.05 -0.72 -13.39
N ILE A 21 -27.45 -0.03 -12.34
CA ILE A 21 -27.10 1.37 -12.14
C ILE A 21 -25.58 1.31 -12.01
N ALA A 22 -24.90 1.46 -13.14
CA ALA A 22 -23.52 1.88 -13.16
C ALA A 22 -23.53 3.22 -12.43
N LEU A 23 -23.24 3.18 -11.14
CA LEU A 23 -22.89 4.38 -10.39
C LEU A 23 -21.81 5.03 -11.25
N PRO A 24 -22.03 6.24 -11.77
CA PRO A 24 -20.97 6.93 -12.49
C PRO A 24 -19.79 6.90 -11.54
N SER A 25 -18.66 6.34 -12.00
CA SER A 25 -17.41 6.49 -11.28
C SER A 25 -17.29 7.98 -11.07
N LEU A 26 -17.44 8.44 -9.82
CA LEU A 26 -17.24 9.84 -9.45
C LEU A 26 -15.79 10.13 -9.81
N GLY A 27 -15.60 10.55 -11.05
CA GLY A 27 -14.31 10.94 -11.59
C GLY A 27 -13.97 12.20 -10.84
N PHE A 28 -13.09 12.09 -9.85
CA PHE A 28 -12.48 13.25 -9.25
C PHE A 28 -11.93 14.10 -10.41
N ALA A 29 -12.41 15.32 -10.55
CA ALA A 29 -11.82 16.27 -11.49
C ALA A 29 -10.32 16.29 -11.21
N ALA A 30 -9.51 16.07 -12.26
CA ALA A 30 -8.07 15.95 -12.09
C ALA A 30 -7.53 17.23 -11.44
N SER A 31 -6.88 17.11 -10.28
CA SER A 31 -6.20 18.25 -9.64
C SER A 31 -5.19 18.85 -10.62
N ASP A 32 -4.85 20.12 -10.42
CA ASP A 32 -3.83 20.76 -11.26
C ASP A 32 -2.48 20.05 -11.14
N LEU A 33 -2.16 19.47 -9.97
CA LEU A 33 -0.98 18.63 -9.79
C LEU A 33 -1.04 17.37 -10.67
N GLN A 34 -2.20 16.72 -10.78
CA GLN A 34 -2.34 15.56 -11.67
C GLN A 34 -2.16 15.94 -13.14
N LYS A 35 -2.71 17.09 -13.57
CA LYS A 35 -2.51 17.60 -14.93
C LYS A 35 -1.03 17.88 -15.22
N GLN A 36 -0.34 18.55 -14.29
CA GLN A 36 1.10 18.83 -14.39
C GLN A 36 1.92 17.55 -14.46
N LEU A 37 1.62 16.56 -13.62
CA LEU A 37 2.30 15.27 -13.63
C LEU A 37 2.05 14.48 -14.92
N HIS A 38 0.81 14.47 -15.43
CA HIS A 38 0.50 13.88 -16.73
C HIS A 38 1.30 14.53 -17.86
N TRP A 39 1.38 15.86 -17.88
CA TRP A 39 2.16 16.59 -18.86
C TRP A 39 3.65 16.23 -18.76
N LEU A 40 4.19 16.19 -17.54
CA LEU A 40 5.59 15.81 -17.30
C LEU A 40 5.87 14.39 -17.78
N ILE A 41 5.05 13.40 -17.42
CA ILE A 41 5.20 12.01 -17.89
C ILE A 41 5.16 11.93 -19.42
N LYS A 42 4.24 12.65 -20.07
CA LYS A 42 4.18 12.72 -21.53
C LYS A 42 5.45 13.35 -22.12
N ARG A 43 5.97 14.41 -21.51
CA ARG A 43 7.22 15.06 -21.94
C ARG A 43 8.41 14.11 -21.80
N GLN A 44 8.58 13.46 -20.65
CA GLN A 44 9.66 12.50 -20.40
C GLN A 44 9.65 11.33 -21.40
N ARG A 45 8.45 10.88 -21.82
CA ARG A 45 8.31 9.87 -22.89
C ARG A 45 8.74 10.40 -24.26
N ARG A 46 8.33 11.62 -24.64
CA ARG A 46 8.76 12.24 -25.91
C ARG A 46 10.28 12.46 -25.96
N GLU A 47 10.87 12.77 -24.81
CA GLU A 47 12.32 12.96 -24.65
C GLU A 47 13.09 11.63 -24.51
N GLY A 48 12.42 10.47 -24.59
CA GLY A 48 13.06 9.15 -24.53
C GLY A 48 13.56 8.74 -23.13
N ARG A 49 13.28 9.52 -22.08
CA ARG A 49 13.70 9.24 -20.70
C ARG A 49 12.83 8.21 -19.99
N ILE A 50 11.60 8.02 -20.47
CA ILE A 50 10.69 6.93 -20.08
C ILE A 50 10.33 6.17 -21.34
N ALA A 51 10.54 4.86 -21.36
CA ALA A 51 10.23 4.05 -22.53
C ALA A 51 8.72 4.09 -22.83
N ALA A 52 8.34 4.04 -24.12
CA ALA A 52 6.94 4.09 -24.53
C ALA A 52 6.11 2.93 -23.92
N SER A 53 6.74 1.76 -23.77
CA SER A 53 6.17 0.54 -23.17
C SER A 53 6.19 0.53 -21.64
N GLU A 54 6.90 1.46 -21.00
CA GLU A 54 6.98 1.55 -19.56
C GLU A 54 5.62 1.95 -18.97
N ARG A 55 5.28 1.36 -17.83
CA ARG A 55 4.04 1.67 -17.11
C ARG A 55 4.40 2.35 -15.80
N THR A 56 3.75 3.48 -15.52
CA THR A 56 3.93 4.21 -14.27
C THR A 56 2.63 4.24 -13.47
N ALA A 57 2.75 4.26 -12.15
CA ALA A 57 1.64 4.41 -11.23
C ALA A 57 2.01 5.44 -10.17
N TRP A 58 1.10 6.38 -9.90
CA TRP A 58 1.33 7.49 -8.99
C TRP A 58 0.15 7.65 -8.05
N SER A 59 0.46 7.89 -6.78
CA SER A 59 -0.51 8.28 -5.75
C SER A 59 0.10 9.41 -4.94
N VAL A 60 -0.55 10.57 -4.95
CA VAL A 60 -0.20 11.71 -4.09
C VAL A 60 -1.42 12.04 -3.24
N TYR A 61 -1.23 12.05 -1.93
CA TYR A 61 -2.27 12.34 -0.96
C TYR A 61 -1.75 13.37 0.01
N ASP A 62 -2.51 14.44 0.22
CA ASP A 62 -2.20 15.46 1.22
C ASP A 62 -2.85 15.07 2.56
N PHE A 63 -2.02 14.78 3.57
CA PHE A 63 -2.49 14.45 4.91
C PHE A 63 -3.09 15.64 5.65
N ARG A 64 -2.72 16.89 5.33
CA ARG A 64 -3.27 18.08 6.00
C ARG A 64 -4.70 18.34 5.59
N SER A 65 -4.97 18.36 4.28
CA SER A 65 -6.31 18.59 3.73
C SER A 65 -7.13 17.30 3.57
N SER A 66 -6.56 16.13 3.90
CA SER A 66 -7.17 14.82 3.68
C SER A 66 -7.68 14.62 2.24
N THR A 67 -6.94 15.13 1.27
CA THR A 67 -7.36 15.14 -0.14
C THR A 67 -6.41 14.31 -1.00
N LYS A 68 -6.99 13.46 -1.87
CA LYS A 68 -6.24 12.77 -2.92
C LYS A 68 -5.95 13.77 -4.06
N LEU A 69 -4.69 14.08 -4.28
CA LEU A 69 -4.25 15.01 -5.32
C LEU A 69 -3.99 14.29 -6.65
N VAL A 70 -3.38 13.09 -6.61
CA VAL A 70 -3.01 12.34 -7.81
C VAL A 70 -3.38 10.87 -7.65
N SER A 71 -4.04 10.31 -8.65
CA SER A 71 -4.36 8.88 -8.76
C SER A 71 -4.18 8.40 -10.21
N ILE A 72 -2.96 8.02 -10.56
CA ILE A 72 -2.62 7.48 -11.89
C ILE A 72 -2.32 5.99 -11.73
N ASN A 73 -3.15 5.12 -12.33
CA ASN A 73 -2.99 3.66 -12.25
C ASN A 73 -2.81 3.12 -10.80
N GLU A 74 -3.30 3.81 -9.77
CA GLU A 74 -2.87 3.53 -8.39
C GLU A 74 -3.34 2.17 -7.85
N ASN A 75 -4.38 1.59 -8.46
CA ASN A 75 -4.86 0.23 -8.17
C ASN A 75 -4.18 -0.86 -8.99
N ARG A 76 -3.25 -0.51 -9.89
CA ARG A 76 -2.56 -1.48 -10.73
C ARG A 76 -1.47 -2.17 -9.93
N SER A 77 -1.45 -3.50 -9.95
CA SER A 77 -0.37 -4.29 -9.37
C SER A 77 0.91 -4.09 -10.18
N MET A 78 1.94 -3.52 -9.54
CA MET A 78 3.25 -3.23 -10.12
C MET A 78 4.31 -4.10 -9.45
N GLN A 79 5.43 -4.35 -10.14
CA GLN A 79 6.58 -4.99 -9.50
C GLN A 79 7.04 -4.10 -8.34
N ALA A 80 7.19 -4.70 -7.15
CA ALA A 80 7.49 -3.95 -5.94
C ALA A 80 9.00 -3.73 -5.75
N ALA A 81 9.84 -4.61 -6.31
CA ALA A 81 11.28 -4.63 -6.03
C ALA A 81 11.55 -4.47 -4.50
N SER A 82 12.60 -3.74 -4.13
CA SER A 82 12.93 -3.49 -2.71
C SER A 82 11.89 -2.67 -1.94
N MET A 83 10.92 -2.01 -2.61
CA MET A 83 9.84 -1.33 -1.89
C MET A 83 8.93 -2.31 -1.14
N ILE A 84 9.03 -3.62 -1.39
CA ILE A 84 8.29 -4.62 -0.61
C ILE A 84 8.71 -4.67 0.87
N LYS A 85 9.93 -4.23 1.19
CA LYS A 85 10.58 -4.42 2.50
C LYS A 85 9.83 -3.75 3.66
N ILE A 86 9.10 -2.67 3.40
CA ILE A 86 8.25 -2.03 4.43
C ILE A 86 7.11 -2.94 4.89
N PHE A 87 6.57 -3.77 3.98
CA PHE A 87 5.55 -4.77 4.32
C PHE A 87 6.16 -5.94 5.09
N VAL A 88 7.40 -6.32 4.77
CA VAL A 88 8.15 -7.34 5.53
C VAL A 88 8.36 -6.89 6.98
N ALA A 89 8.77 -5.64 7.20
CA ALA A 89 8.89 -5.07 8.55
C ALA A 89 7.54 -5.06 9.28
N LEU A 90 6.47 -4.61 8.62
CA LEU A 90 5.12 -4.59 9.19
C LEU A 90 4.66 -5.97 9.65
N ALA A 91 4.91 -7.03 8.87
CA ALA A 91 4.54 -8.38 9.25
C ALA A 91 5.25 -8.85 10.53
N TYR A 92 6.55 -8.59 10.64
CA TYR A 92 7.31 -8.97 11.84
C TYR A 92 6.86 -8.18 13.07
N LEU A 93 6.69 -6.86 12.94
CA LEU A 93 6.23 -5.99 14.02
C LEU A 93 4.79 -6.31 14.43
N TYR A 94 3.95 -6.81 13.50
CA TYR A 94 2.66 -7.36 13.83
C TYR A 94 2.78 -8.61 14.71
N LEU A 95 3.64 -9.57 14.35
CA LEU A 95 3.89 -10.77 15.16
C LEU A 95 4.41 -10.42 16.56
N ASN A 96 5.39 -9.53 16.67
CA ASN A 96 5.90 -9.06 17.97
C ASN A 96 4.78 -8.45 18.82
N ARG A 97 3.91 -7.61 18.25
CA ARG A 97 2.76 -7.06 18.99
C ARG A 97 1.79 -8.15 19.47
N GLN A 98 1.55 -9.20 18.68
CA GLN A 98 0.62 -10.27 19.06
C GLN A 98 1.19 -11.23 20.11
N ALA A 99 2.49 -11.55 20.00
CA ALA A 99 3.15 -12.54 20.85
C ALA A 99 4.61 -12.12 21.14
N PRO A 100 4.83 -11.12 22.01
CA PRO A 100 6.15 -10.51 22.21
C PRO A 100 7.19 -11.47 22.78
N HIS A 101 6.77 -12.48 23.55
CA HIS A 101 7.66 -13.51 24.09
C HIS A 101 8.15 -14.51 23.04
N GLN A 102 7.34 -14.76 21.99
CA GLN A 102 7.70 -15.67 20.90
C GLN A 102 8.47 -14.94 19.79
N TYR A 103 8.15 -13.66 19.56
CA TYR A 103 8.74 -12.85 18.50
C TYR A 103 9.37 -11.60 19.10
N ALA A 104 10.53 -11.75 19.75
CA ALA A 104 11.20 -10.66 20.43
C ALA A 104 11.61 -9.51 19.48
N TYR A 105 11.56 -8.27 19.95
CA TYR A 105 12.06 -7.11 19.22
C TYR A 105 13.05 -6.32 20.09
N GLY A 106 14.29 -6.80 20.12
CA GLY A 106 15.43 -6.15 20.78
C GLY A 106 16.45 -5.63 19.77
N ASP A 107 17.65 -5.31 20.24
CA ASP A 107 18.69 -4.64 19.44
C ASP A 107 19.11 -5.46 18.20
N THR A 108 19.18 -6.79 18.32
CA THR A 108 19.50 -7.67 17.20
C THR A 108 18.44 -7.58 16.09
N GLN A 109 17.15 -7.66 16.43
CA GLN A 109 16.09 -7.58 15.43
C GLN A 109 15.96 -6.17 14.85
N ARG A 110 16.12 -5.14 15.68
CA ARG A 110 16.18 -3.76 15.23
C ARG A 110 17.27 -3.57 14.18
N LEU A 111 18.50 -4.02 14.44
CA LEU A 111 19.62 -3.88 13.51
C LEU A 111 19.36 -4.58 12.17
N VAL A 112 18.76 -5.77 12.18
CA VAL A 112 18.39 -6.48 10.95
C VAL A 112 17.32 -5.71 10.17
N ILE A 113 16.27 -5.21 10.83
CA ILE A 113 15.22 -4.43 10.17
C ILE A 113 15.76 -3.09 9.65
N GLU A 114 16.66 -2.44 10.38
CA GLU A 114 17.37 -1.23 9.93
C GLU A 114 18.23 -1.51 8.69
N ASN A 115 19.05 -2.56 8.69
CA ASN A 115 19.82 -2.93 7.49
C ASN A 115 18.89 -3.23 6.30
N MET A 116 17.77 -3.91 6.53
CA MET A 116 16.76 -4.17 5.50
C MET A 116 16.16 -2.88 4.93
N LEU A 117 15.78 -1.91 5.75
CA LEU A 117 15.04 -0.72 5.31
C LEU A 117 15.94 0.45 4.90
N VAL A 118 17.07 0.65 5.58
CA VAL A 118 17.99 1.77 5.36
C VAL A 118 19.03 1.43 4.30
N LYS A 119 19.59 0.21 4.34
CA LYS A 119 20.62 -0.21 3.37
C LYS A 119 20.05 -1.06 2.24
N SER A 120 18.74 -1.32 2.25
CA SER A 120 18.09 -2.22 1.29
C SER A 120 18.79 -3.59 1.24
N ASP A 121 19.20 -4.13 2.39
CA ASP A 121 19.91 -5.40 2.46
C ASP A 121 18.97 -6.59 2.17
N ASN A 122 19.34 -7.45 1.23
CA ASN A 122 18.50 -8.57 0.77
C ASN A 122 18.56 -9.78 1.70
N ASP A 123 19.69 -10.03 2.36
CA ASP A 123 19.85 -11.15 3.29
C ASP A 123 19.10 -10.88 4.60
N ALA A 124 19.18 -9.64 5.09
CA ALA A 124 18.35 -9.13 6.17
C ALA A 124 16.86 -9.26 5.82
N THR A 125 16.47 -8.88 4.60
CA THR A 125 15.09 -9.05 4.12
C THR A 125 14.64 -10.51 4.21
N ASN A 126 15.44 -11.42 3.68
CA ASN A 126 15.13 -12.85 3.66
C ASN A 126 15.09 -13.44 5.08
N LEU A 127 15.95 -12.96 5.97
CA LEU A 127 15.96 -13.35 7.38
C LEU A 127 14.66 -12.94 8.08
N VAL A 128 14.20 -11.70 7.91
CA VAL A 128 12.91 -11.25 8.48
C VAL A 128 11.73 -12.01 7.87
N MET A 129 11.76 -12.31 6.56
CA MET A 129 10.74 -13.15 5.95
C MET A 129 10.71 -14.55 6.59
N ARG A 130 11.86 -15.16 6.90
CA ARG A 130 11.95 -16.46 7.59
C ARG A 130 11.37 -16.39 9.00
N TRP A 131 11.65 -15.34 9.76
CA TRP A 131 11.02 -15.12 11.08
C TRP A 131 9.49 -15.05 10.99
N CYS A 132 8.98 -14.56 9.86
CA CYS A 132 7.55 -14.51 9.59
C CYS A 132 6.97 -15.81 9.00
N GLY A 133 7.73 -16.90 8.87
CA GLY A 133 7.25 -18.15 8.24
C GLY A 133 7.17 -18.09 6.71
N GLY A 134 7.90 -17.17 6.09
CA GLY A 134 8.12 -17.10 4.65
C GLY A 134 7.23 -16.12 3.88
N PRO A 135 7.48 -15.96 2.56
CA PRO A 135 6.93 -14.90 1.71
C PRO A 135 5.40 -14.78 1.74
N LYS A 136 4.70 -15.91 1.56
CA LYS A 136 3.23 -15.93 1.54
C LYS A 136 2.64 -15.54 2.90
N ASN A 137 3.26 -15.96 4.00
CA ASN A 137 2.77 -15.64 5.33
C ASN A 137 3.01 -14.16 5.67
N VAL A 138 4.10 -13.55 5.20
CA VAL A 138 4.30 -12.09 5.31
C VAL A 138 3.13 -11.33 4.69
N ALA A 139 2.69 -11.69 3.47
CA ALA A 139 1.53 -11.07 2.86
C ALA A 139 0.25 -11.24 3.71
N HIS A 140 0.03 -12.45 4.25
CA HIS A 140 -1.09 -12.73 5.14
C HIS A 140 -1.07 -11.86 6.41
N LEU A 141 0.07 -11.78 7.09
CA LEU A 141 0.27 -10.98 8.30
C LEU A 141 0.05 -9.48 8.02
N CYS A 142 0.48 -8.99 6.86
CA CYS A 142 0.20 -7.61 6.45
C CYS A 142 -1.30 -7.34 6.28
N GLN A 143 -2.08 -8.32 5.79
CA GLN A 143 -3.54 -8.17 5.73
C GLN A 143 -4.13 -8.13 7.13
N LYS A 144 -3.69 -9.01 8.04
CA LYS A 144 -4.15 -8.99 9.44
C LYS A 144 -3.84 -7.65 10.11
N ALA A 145 -2.61 -7.16 9.95
CA ALA A 145 -2.16 -5.88 10.51
C ALA A 145 -2.93 -4.66 9.96
N SER A 146 -3.48 -4.75 8.75
CA SER A 146 -4.14 -3.62 8.07
C SER A 146 -5.66 -3.74 7.96
N GLY A 147 -6.27 -4.81 8.49
CA GLY A 147 -7.70 -5.07 8.28
C GLY A 147 -8.03 -5.35 6.80
N TRP A 148 -7.20 -6.15 6.13
CA TRP A 148 -7.36 -6.60 4.75
C TRP A 148 -7.34 -5.48 3.69
N ARG A 149 -6.56 -4.42 3.93
CA ARG A 149 -6.57 -3.22 3.08
C ARG A 149 -5.60 -3.26 1.89
N TYR A 150 -4.61 -4.15 1.87
CA TYR A 150 -3.57 -4.16 0.83
C TYR A 150 -3.96 -5.07 -0.35
N LYS A 151 -4.89 -4.62 -1.18
CA LYS A 151 -5.59 -5.49 -2.15
C LYS A 151 -4.70 -6.02 -3.27
N GLN A 152 -3.60 -5.35 -3.60
CA GLN A 152 -2.69 -5.76 -4.67
C GLN A 152 -1.34 -6.28 -4.16
N LEU A 153 -1.18 -6.38 -2.83
CA LEU A 153 0.02 -6.91 -2.20
C LEU A 153 0.11 -8.41 -2.46
N ARG A 154 1.15 -8.80 -3.18
CA ARG A 154 1.52 -10.17 -3.45
C ARG A 154 2.99 -10.35 -3.10
N LEU A 155 3.25 -11.15 -2.09
CA LEU A 155 4.60 -11.51 -1.67
C LEU A 155 4.72 -13.03 -1.73
N VAL A 156 5.47 -13.53 -2.71
CA VAL A 156 5.45 -14.96 -3.09
C VAL A 156 6.83 -15.57 -3.26
N GLU A 157 7.88 -14.76 -3.21
CA GLU A 157 9.26 -15.20 -3.32
C GLU A 157 10.14 -14.46 -2.32
N TYR A 158 11.19 -15.13 -1.87
CA TYR A 158 12.34 -14.49 -1.23
C TYR A 158 13.06 -13.59 -2.25
N ILE A 159 13.91 -12.70 -1.75
CA ILE A 159 14.77 -11.89 -2.61
C ILE A 159 15.88 -12.80 -3.18
N PRO A 160 15.95 -13.03 -4.51
CA PRO A 160 16.98 -13.88 -5.09
C PRO A 160 18.34 -13.17 -5.10
N ALA A 161 19.40 -13.93 -5.34
CA ALA A 161 20.73 -13.36 -5.61
C ALA A 161 20.64 -12.32 -6.75
N GLY A 162 21.22 -11.14 -6.53
CA GLY A 162 21.13 -10.00 -7.46
C GLY A 162 19.84 -9.17 -7.34
N GLY A 163 18.92 -9.46 -6.41
CA GLY A 163 17.82 -8.56 -6.03
C GLY A 163 16.62 -8.51 -6.98
N ARG A 164 16.63 -9.31 -8.05
CA ARG A 164 15.64 -9.27 -9.15
C ARG A 164 14.30 -9.94 -8.77
N THR A 165 13.55 -9.32 -7.86
CA THR A 165 12.21 -9.77 -7.43
C THR A 165 11.11 -9.26 -8.34
N TYR A 166 10.71 -10.09 -9.30
CA TYR A 166 9.70 -9.72 -10.30
C TYR A 166 8.30 -10.21 -9.98
N ARG A 167 8.16 -11.16 -9.05
CA ARG A 167 6.86 -11.76 -8.68
C ARG A 167 6.24 -11.11 -7.45
N ASN A 168 7.06 -10.46 -6.63
CA ASN A 168 6.60 -9.60 -5.54
C ASN A 168 6.01 -8.31 -6.11
N LYS A 169 4.77 -8.01 -5.73
CA LYS A 169 3.99 -6.89 -6.28
C LYS A 169 3.22 -6.16 -5.21
N ALA A 170 2.97 -4.88 -5.47
CA ALA A 170 2.07 -4.02 -4.71
C ALA A 170 1.59 -2.90 -5.65
N SER A 171 0.50 -2.22 -5.30
CA SER A 171 0.06 -1.03 -6.05
C SER A 171 0.45 0.26 -5.34
N ALA A 172 0.48 1.38 -6.06
CA ALA A 172 0.69 2.69 -5.45
C ALA A 172 -0.36 3.01 -4.36
N ARG A 173 -1.59 2.48 -4.50
CA ARG A 173 -2.63 2.59 -3.47
C ARG A 173 -2.32 1.76 -2.21
N ASP A 174 -1.72 0.58 -2.33
CA ASP A 174 -1.30 -0.19 -1.15
C ASP A 174 -0.22 0.57 -0.37
N TYR A 175 0.75 1.16 -1.06
CA TYR A 175 1.74 2.05 -0.45
C TYR A 175 1.10 3.29 0.19
N SER A 176 0.19 3.97 -0.52
CA SER A 176 -0.53 5.13 0.02
C SER A 176 -1.30 4.79 1.29
N ARG A 177 -1.93 3.61 1.35
CA ARG A 177 -2.63 3.10 2.53
C ARG A 177 -1.66 2.83 3.69
N PHE A 178 -0.53 2.19 3.39
CA PHE A 178 0.52 1.95 4.38
C PHE A 178 1.01 3.26 5.00
N PHE A 179 1.41 4.23 4.17
CA PHE A 179 1.94 5.51 4.66
C PHE A 179 0.89 6.34 5.38
N TYR A 180 -0.37 6.31 4.93
CA TYR A 180 -1.47 6.95 5.64
C TYR A 180 -1.64 6.34 7.05
N ASP A 181 -1.67 5.00 7.17
CA ASP A 181 -1.81 4.34 8.46
C ASP A 181 -0.59 4.57 9.36
N LEU A 182 0.62 4.57 8.79
CA LEU A 182 1.86 4.88 9.49
C LEU A 182 1.81 6.31 10.06
N TRP A 183 1.47 7.30 9.22
CA TRP A 183 1.40 8.70 9.62
C TRP A 183 0.47 8.90 10.81
N HIS A 184 -0.70 8.26 10.79
CA HIS A 184 -1.71 8.33 11.85
C HIS A 184 -1.50 7.33 13.01
N ASN A 185 -0.31 6.71 13.12
CA ASN A 185 0.04 5.76 14.18
C ASN A 185 -0.88 4.53 14.29
N LYS A 186 -1.48 4.08 13.17
CA LYS A 186 -2.43 2.95 13.14
C LYS A 186 -1.74 1.59 12.95
N LEU A 187 -0.47 1.57 12.56
CA LEU A 187 0.28 0.32 12.35
C LEU A 187 0.95 -0.20 13.63
N PRO A 188 1.22 -1.52 13.72
CA PRO A 188 2.31 -2.11 14.51
C PRO A 188 3.55 -1.25 14.55
N HIS A 189 3.93 -0.83 15.76
CA HIS A 189 5.16 -0.09 16.04
C HIS A 189 5.37 1.14 15.12
N SER A 190 4.31 1.92 14.89
CA SER A 190 4.35 3.07 13.98
C SER A 190 5.47 4.07 14.30
N MET A 191 5.75 4.34 15.58
CA MET A 191 6.82 5.25 15.99
C MET A 191 8.21 4.70 15.62
N GLU A 192 8.43 3.40 15.79
CA GLU A 192 9.68 2.75 15.41
C GLU A 192 9.84 2.70 13.89
N LEU A 193 8.78 2.37 13.14
CA LEU A 193 8.81 2.42 11.68
C LEU A 193 9.12 3.83 11.18
N LYS A 194 8.54 4.88 11.79
CA LYS A 194 8.88 6.28 11.46
C LYS A 194 10.35 6.58 11.75
N ARG A 195 10.86 6.18 12.91
CA ARG A 195 12.28 6.35 13.28
C ARG A 195 13.21 5.69 12.28
N ILE A 196 12.98 4.42 11.94
CA ILE A 196 13.82 3.71 10.97
C ILE A 196 13.71 4.35 9.58
N LEU A 197 12.50 4.69 9.16
CA LEU A 197 12.26 5.35 7.88
C LEU A 197 12.73 6.81 7.85
N SER A 198 13.16 7.41 8.96
CA SER A 198 13.80 8.74 8.98
C SER A 198 15.33 8.68 9.03
N ILE A 199 15.94 7.50 9.19
CA ILE A 199 17.40 7.37 9.17
C ILE A 199 17.92 7.77 7.78
N GLU A 200 18.82 8.74 7.76
CA GLU A 200 19.46 9.25 6.54
C GLU A 200 20.33 8.18 5.87
N ASN A 201 20.37 8.24 4.54
CA ASN A 201 21.29 7.47 3.70
C ASN A 201 21.53 8.26 2.40
N HIS A 202 22.52 7.85 1.62
CA HIS A 202 22.91 8.54 0.37
C HIS A 202 21.82 8.51 -0.74
N ASP A 203 20.83 7.62 -0.61
CA ASP A 203 19.79 7.39 -1.63
C ASP A 203 18.49 8.16 -1.36
N ARG A 204 18.42 8.92 -0.26
CA ARG A 204 17.25 9.73 0.08
C ARG A 204 17.35 11.11 -0.53
N ILE A 205 16.20 11.62 -0.98
CA ILE A 205 16.06 13.03 -1.37
C ILE A 205 16.24 13.88 -0.13
N THR A 206 17.37 14.59 -0.03
CA THR A 206 17.60 15.63 0.96
C THR A 206 17.16 16.98 0.37
N THR A 207 16.65 17.86 1.22
CA THR A 207 16.26 19.23 0.86
C THR A 207 17.37 20.21 1.12
#